data_AF-A0A4S2AWF9-F1
#
_entry.id   AF-A0A4S2AWF9-F1
#
_cell.length_a   1.000
_cell.length_b   1.000
_cell.length_c   1.000
_cell.angle_alpha   90.00
_cell.angle_beta   90.00
_cell.angle_gamma   90.00
#
_symmetry.space_group_name_H-M   'P 1'
#
loop_
_entity.id
_entity.type
_entity.pdbx_description
1 polymer ?
#
loop_
_entity_poly.entity_id
_entity_poly.type
_entity_poly.pdbx_seq_one_letter_code
_entity_poly.pdbx_strand_id
1 'polypeptide(L)'
;MGGFFGVAKHDECINELFYGVDYNSHMGTKRAGIATCYGGVFTRSIHNIENSYFRSKFEGDLKDFRGNVGIGVISDTDAQPIIVNCHLGKFAIVTVGRINNINELEKELLAKGHHFCEHSYDIINPTEMIAALISEGTDYVTGIKNVYARVKGSCSMLLLTEDSIIAARDKYGRTPVIVGQKDGAHAITSETCAFPNLGYDVCYNLGPAEIVEVKADGITKLKEAEKTMQICAFLWTYYGYPVCEYEGKNVDLMRYESGLEMGRNDDTEVDFVSAVPDSGIGMALGYSQGKGVPYQRGIVKYTPTWPRSFTPSTQERRELVAKMKLIPNKTLLKDKKVIFCDDSIVRGTQLRDNVKDLFDCGAKEVHIRISCPPLIYPCKFLNFTASKSDMELITRRVIQRLEGRHDKDLQEYATTDSPKYKAMVESIREELGLTSLKFNSIETIVKSIGLPKCCVCTHCFDGSSFD
;
A
#
# COMPACT_ATOMS: atom_id res chain seq x y z
N MET A 1 2.73 -1.05 6.32
CA MET A 1 2.55 -0.18 5.14
C MET A 1 3.05 1.21 5.51
N GLY A 2 3.15 2.12 4.54
CA GLY A 2 3.54 3.49 4.80
C GLY A 2 3.69 4.29 3.52
N GLY A 3 3.79 5.61 3.68
CA GLY A 3 4.00 6.56 2.59
C GLY A 3 4.82 7.73 3.08
N PHE A 4 5.77 8.19 2.27
CA PHE A 4 6.59 9.35 2.59
C PHE A 4 6.21 10.55 1.74
N PHE A 5 6.58 11.72 2.23
CA PHE A 5 6.55 12.98 1.50
C PHE A 5 7.82 13.77 1.80
N GLY A 6 8.38 14.44 0.82
CA GLY A 6 9.53 15.33 0.96
C GLY A 6 9.34 16.59 0.14
N VAL A 7 9.94 17.69 0.58
CA VAL A 7 9.86 19.00 -0.09
C VAL A 7 11.24 19.64 -0.10
N ALA A 8 11.63 20.19 -1.25
CA ALA A 8 12.76 21.08 -1.39
C ALA A 8 12.30 22.38 -2.07
N LYS A 9 12.55 23.52 -1.42
CA LYS A 9 12.04 24.84 -1.80
C LYS A 9 13.10 25.92 -1.55
N HIS A 10 12.94 27.12 -2.11
CA HIS A 10 13.78 28.27 -1.76
C HIS A 10 13.46 28.83 -0.36
N ASP A 11 12.18 28.89 0.00
CA ASP A 11 11.68 29.38 1.28
C ASP A 11 11.30 28.24 2.24
N GLU A 12 10.79 28.61 3.42
CA GLU A 12 10.33 27.66 4.43
C GLU A 12 9.28 26.67 3.89
N CYS A 13 9.52 25.38 4.15
CA CYS A 13 8.73 24.28 3.56
C CYS A 13 7.76 23.59 4.54
N ILE A 14 7.74 23.99 5.81
CA ILE A 14 7.08 23.22 6.88
C ILE A 14 5.59 22.95 6.63
N ASN A 15 4.84 23.94 6.13
CA ASN A 15 3.41 23.77 5.88
C ASN A 15 3.15 22.77 4.75
N GLU A 16 3.94 22.83 3.68
CA GLU A 16 3.84 21.91 2.54
C GLU A 16 4.24 20.49 2.97
N LEU A 17 5.29 20.36 3.77
CA LEU A 17 5.70 19.07 4.34
C LEU A 17 4.60 18.50 5.25
N PHE A 18 4.08 19.29 6.19
CA PHE A 18 3.05 18.86 7.13
C PHE A 18 1.80 18.36 6.42
N TYR A 19 1.24 19.16 5.51
CA TYR A 19 0.04 18.74 4.78
C TYR A 19 0.34 17.60 3.80
N GLY A 20 1.49 17.61 3.12
CA GLY A 20 1.87 16.54 2.20
C GLY A 20 1.99 15.18 2.88
N VAL A 21 2.58 15.12 4.08
CA VAL A 21 2.62 13.89 4.89
C VAL A 21 1.22 13.48 5.35
N ASP A 22 0.37 14.43 5.73
CA ASP A 22 -1.00 14.15 6.18
C ASP A 22 -1.86 13.46 5.11
N TYR A 23 -1.71 13.80 3.82
CA TYR A 23 -2.42 13.12 2.71
C TYR A 23 -2.09 11.61 2.63
N ASN A 24 -0.91 11.21 3.11
CA ASN A 24 -0.50 9.81 3.19
C ASN A 24 -1.09 9.08 4.41
N SER A 25 -1.96 9.70 5.23
CA SER A 25 -2.58 9.06 6.41
C SER A 25 -3.40 7.82 6.08
N HIS A 26 -3.79 7.62 4.82
CA HIS A 26 -4.48 6.41 4.39
C HIS A 26 -3.52 5.21 4.24
N MET A 27 -2.21 5.46 4.14
CA MET A 27 -1.14 4.51 3.88
C MET A 27 -0.58 3.87 5.16
N GLY A 28 -0.91 4.40 6.34
CA GLY A 28 -0.58 3.77 7.61
C GLY A 28 -1.27 4.42 8.81
N THR A 29 -1.29 3.72 9.94
CA THR A 29 -2.16 4.06 11.08
C THR A 29 -1.48 4.15 12.43
N LYS A 30 -0.17 3.86 12.55
CA LYS A 30 0.46 3.72 13.87
C LYS A 30 1.39 4.85 14.25
N ARG A 31 2.28 5.21 13.35
CA ARG A 31 3.35 6.18 13.57
C ARG A 31 3.35 7.20 12.45
N ALA A 32 3.77 8.40 12.79
CA ALA A 32 4.11 9.41 11.81
C ALA A 32 5.29 10.22 12.31
N GLY A 33 6.00 10.87 11.40
CA GLY A 33 7.06 11.80 11.76
C GLY A 33 7.44 12.72 10.63
N ILE A 34 8.05 13.83 10.99
CA ILE A 34 8.59 14.83 10.08
C ILE A 34 9.97 15.27 10.55
N ALA A 35 10.83 15.64 9.61
CA ALA A 35 12.14 16.24 9.86
C ALA A 35 12.43 17.34 8.84
N THR A 36 13.04 18.44 9.29
CA THR A 36 13.56 19.51 8.43
C THR A 36 15.01 19.78 8.77
N CYS A 37 15.73 20.41 7.85
CA CYS A 37 17.10 20.86 8.06
C CYS A 37 17.21 22.37 7.82
N TYR A 38 17.88 23.09 8.72
CA TYR A 38 18.19 24.51 8.58
C TYR A 38 19.59 24.79 9.11
N GLY A 39 20.51 25.21 8.22
CA GLY A 39 21.91 25.49 8.58
C GLY A 39 22.62 24.32 9.26
N GLY A 40 22.42 23.10 8.75
CA GLY A 40 22.95 21.86 9.32
C GLY A 40 22.26 21.35 10.59
N VAL A 41 21.26 22.09 11.11
CA VAL A 41 20.48 21.68 12.28
C VAL A 41 19.24 20.93 11.83
N PHE A 42 19.17 19.66 12.22
CA PHE A 42 18.02 18.79 11.96
C PHE A 42 17.03 18.89 13.12
N THR A 43 15.79 19.26 12.82
CA THR A 43 14.65 19.20 13.76
C THR A 43 13.77 18.02 13.38
N ARG A 44 13.33 17.22 14.36
CA ARG A 44 12.51 16.03 14.14
C ARG A 44 11.43 15.88 15.20
N SER A 45 10.24 15.45 14.78
CA SER A 45 9.18 14.96 15.67
C SER A 45 8.61 13.64 15.16
N ILE A 46 8.27 12.73 16.09
CA ILE A 46 7.66 11.44 15.80
C ILE A 46 6.54 11.20 16.81
N HIS A 47 5.35 10.88 16.34
CA HIS A 47 4.17 10.63 17.18
C HIS A 47 3.53 9.27 16.93
N ASN A 48 2.86 8.76 17.95
CA ASN A 48 1.86 7.69 17.78
C ASN A 48 0.54 8.32 17.32
N ILE A 49 -0.05 7.76 16.27
CA ILE A 49 -1.30 8.23 15.65
C ILE A 49 -2.41 7.16 15.66
N GLU A 50 -2.27 6.07 16.43
CA GLU A 50 -3.27 4.99 16.52
C GLU A 50 -4.62 5.48 17.06
N ASN A 51 -4.62 6.52 17.89
CA ASN A 51 -5.83 7.01 18.55
C ASN A 51 -6.10 8.50 18.26
N SER A 52 -5.43 9.08 17.28
CA SER A 52 -5.53 10.51 16.96
C SER A 52 -5.11 10.80 15.52
N TYR A 53 -5.72 11.80 14.90
CA TYR A 53 -5.30 12.27 13.59
C TYR A 53 -3.90 12.88 13.62
N PHE A 54 -3.18 12.76 12.50
CA PHE A 54 -1.85 13.33 12.30
C PHE A 54 -1.83 14.82 12.65
N ARG A 55 -2.72 15.62 12.06
CA ARG A 55 -2.74 17.08 12.26
C ARG A 55 -2.74 17.49 13.74
N SER A 56 -3.65 16.91 14.52
CA SER A 56 -3.80 17.24 15.94
C SER A 56 -2.57 16.88 16.78
N LYS A 57 -1.75 15.92 16.33
CA LYS A 57 -0.51 15.54 17.03
C LYS A 57 0.67 16.45 16.70
N PHE A 58 0.73 16.98 15.48
CA PHE A 58 1.89 17.71 14.98
C PHE A 58 1.71 19.23 14.99
N GLU A 59 0.49 19.75 15.04
CA GLU A 59 0.21 21.20 14.97
C GLU A 59 0.96 22.02 16.04
N GLY A 60 1.09 21.48 17.26
CA GLY A 60 1.84 22.12 18.34
C GLY A 60 3.35 22.18 18.13
N ASP A 61 3.90 21.28 17.32
CA ASP A 61 5.34 21.15 17.07
C ASP A 61 5.80 22.05 15.92
N LEU A 62 4.90 22.47 15.01
CA LEU A 62 5.25 23.17 13.76
C LEU A 62 6.12 24.42 13.97
N LYS A 63 5.92 25.13 15.09
CA LYS A 63 6.68 26.32 15.46
C LYS A 63 8.18 26.07 15.64
N ASP A 64 8.58 24.83 15.93
CA ASP A 64 9.97 24.44 16.20
C ASP A 64 10.71 24.03 14.91
N PHE A 65 9.97 23.77 13.83
CA PHE A 65 10.56 23.43 12.54
C PHE A 65 10.91 24.68 11.75
N ARG A 66 12.11 24.66 11.19
CA ARG A 66 12.65 25.67 10.26
C ARG A 66 13.31 24.93 9.10
N GLY A 67 13.48 25.61 7.97
CA GLY A 67 14.22 25.08 6.83
C GLY A 67 13.39 25.00 5.57
N ASN A 68 14.13 24.91 4.47
CA ASN A 68 13.60 24.91 3.11
C ASN A 68 13.63 23.50 2.47
N VAL A 69 14.18 22.52 3.20
CA VAL A 69 14.15 21.10 2.87
C VAL A 69 13.61 20.29 4.04
N GLY A 70 12.82 19.27 3.74
CA GLY A 70 12.29 18.37 4.76
C GLY A 70 11.66 17.10 4.22
N ILE A 71 11.59 16.08 5.07
CA ILE A 71 11.02 14.76 4.78
C ILE A 71 10.10 14.33 5.91
N GLY A 72 9.13 13.48 5.60
CA GLY A 72 8.24 12.91 6.59
C GLY A 72 7.57 11.65 6.07
N VAL A 73 6.92 10.94 6.98
CA VAL A 73 6.40 9.61 6.73
C VAL A 73 5.21 9.29 7.62
N ILE A 74 4.26 8.55 7.05
CA ILE A 74 3.22 7.80 7.74
C ILE A 74 3.63 6.32 7.71
N SER A 75 3.63 5.65 8.86
CA SER A 75 4.07 4.26 9.00
C SER A 75 3.11 3.43 9.86
N ASP A 76 2.90 2.17 9.49
CA ASP A 76 2.16 1.18 10.30
C ASP A 76 2.97 0.47 11.36
N THR A 77 4.28 0.69 11.39
CA THR A 77 5.19 -0.16 12.14
C THR A 77 6.09 0.67 13.03
N ASP A 78 6.97 1.43 12.42
CA ASP A 78 8.20 1.88 13.05
C ASP A 78 8.30 3.41 13.12
N ALA A 79 9.07 3.87 14.10
CA ALA A 79 9.29 5.28 14.37
C ALA A 79 10.35 5.81 13.40
N GLN A 80 9.98 6.84 12.63
CA GLN A 80 10.81 7.50 11.63
C GLN A 80 10.35 8.97 11.49
N PRO A 81 11.19 9.92 11.03
CA PRO A 81 12.54 9.76 10.46
C PRO A 81 13.63 9.35 11.46
N ILE A 82 14.73 8.77 11.00
CA ILE A 82 15.93 8.53 11.84
C ILE A 82 17.02 9.49 11.43
N ILE A 83 17.65 10.16 12.40
CA ILE A 83 18.81 11.04 12.15
C ILE A 83 20.07 10.24 12.46
N VAL A 84 20.95 10.14 11.46
CA VAL A 84 22.24 9.44 11.56
C VAL A 84 23.37 10.44 11.37
N ASN A 85 24.45 10.24 12.12
CA ASN A 85 25.70 10.96 11.94
C ASN A 85 26.83 9.94 11.79
N CYS A 86 27.34 9.78 10.58
CA CYS A 86 28.40 8.82 10.27
C CYS A 86 29.48 9.47 9.39
N HIS A 87 30.41 8.69 8.84
CA HIS A 87 31.50 9.23 8.02
C HIS A 87 31.03 9.88 6.71
N LEU A 88 29.79 9.59 6.27
CA LEU A 88 29.14 10.25 5.12
C LEU A 88 28.64 11.66 5.47
N GLY A 89 28.64 12.02 6.75
CA GLY A 89 28.02 13.23 7.28
C GLY A 89 26.73 12.92 8.06
N LYS A 90 25.98 13.98 8.34
CA LYS A 90 24.71 13.93 9.06
C LYS A 90 23.54 13.97 8.07
N PHE A 91 22.61 13.04 8.19
CA PHE A 91 21.40 12.99 7.37
C PHE A 91 20.22 12.46 8.18
N ALA A 92 19.00 12.77 7.74
CA ALA A 92 17.79 12.09 8.23
C ALA A 92 17.26 11.15 7.14
N ILE A 93 16.62 10.04 7.53
CA ILE A 93 16.11 9.06 6.58
C ILE A 93 14.68 8.63 6.93
N VAL A 94 13.86 8.47 5.89
CA VAL A 94 12.60 7.73 5.92
C VAL A 94 12.63 6.60 4.90
N THR A 95 11.97 5.49 5.21
CA THR A 95 11.91 4.30 4.37
C THR A 95 10.49 3.74 4.32
N VAL A 96 10.08 3.29 3.14
CA VAL A 96 8.93 2.44 2.93
C VAL A 96 9.43 1.12 2.35
N GLY A 97 9.33 0.04 3.12
CA GLY A 97 9.91 -1.24 2.72
C GLY A 97 9.57 -2.42 3.62
N ARG A 98 10.15 -3.56 3.25
CA ARG A 98 10.13 -4.83 3.96
C ARG A 98 11.50 -5.49 3.84
N ILE A 99 12.09 -5.86 4.97
CA ILE A 99 13.40 -6.49 5.07
C ILE A 99 13.22 -7.90 5.63
N ASN A 100 13.17 -8.91 4.77
CA ASN A 100 12.90 -10.29 5.21
C ASN A 100 14.09 -10.92 5.94
N ASN A 101 15.30 -10.43 5.66
CA ASN A 101 16.54 -10.91 6.27
C ASN A 101 17.07 -9.97 7.36
N ILE A 102 16.22 -9.21 8.04
CA ILE A 102 16.65 -8.23 9.05
C ILE A 102 17.48 -8.86 10.18
N ASN A 103 17.10 -10.04 10.66
CA ASN A 103 17.83 -10.77 11.71
C ASN A 103 19.20 -11.31 11.24
N GLU A 104 19.34 -11.58 9.93
CA GLU A 104 20.63 -11.98 9.34
C GLU A 104 21.58 -10.78 9.30
N LEU A 105 21.07 -9.65 8.80
CA LEU A 105 21.81 -8.39 8.70
C LEU A 105 22.20 -7.83 10.07
N GLU A 106 21.31 -7.96 11.07
CA GLU A 106 21.58 -7.61 12.47
C GLU A 106 22.85 -8.29 12.98
N LYS A 107 22.87 -9.62 12.94
CA LYS A 107 23.99 -10.41 13.46
C LYS A 107 25.29 -10.04 12.78
N GLU A 108 25.25 -9.83 11.46
CA GLU A 108 26.42 -9.44 10.68
C GLU A 108 26.93 -8.04 11.08
N LEU A 109 26.04 -7.05 11.15
CA LEU A 109 26.42 -5.67 11.47
C LEU A 109 26.88 -5.52 12.92
N LEU A 110 26.22 -6.18 13.87
CA LEU A 110 26.68 -6.23 15.27
C LEU A 110 28.07 -6.86 15.38
N ALA A 111 28.36 -7.93 14.63
CA ALA A 111 29.68 -8.56 14.61
C ALA A 111 30.78 -7.64 14.03
N LYS A 112 30.40 -6.68 13.17
CA LYS A 112 31.29 -5.62 12.65
C LYS A 112 31.43 -4.43 13.59
N GLY A 113 30.73 -4.42 14.73
CA GLY A 113 30.78 -3.34 15.71
C GLY A 113 29.76 -2.21 15.49
N HIS A 114 28.77 -2.40 14.60
CA HIS A 114 27.61 -1.50 14.59
C HIS A 114 26.80 -1.68 15.87
N HIS A 115 26.03 -0.64 16.22
CA HIS A 115 25.04 -0.69 17.29
C HIS A 115 23.69 -0.17 16.75
N PHE A 116 22.61 -0.64 17.35
CA PHE A 116 21.25 -0.19 17.08
C PHE A 116 20.70 0.41 18.38
N CYS A 117 20.01 1.54 18.27
CA CYS A 117 19.57 2.37 19.39
C CYS A 117 18.05 2.59 19.39
N GLU A 118 17.39 2.51 18.24
CA GLU A 118 15.95 2.79 18.10
C GLU A 118 15.12 1.54 18.49
N HIS A 119 15.18 1.15 19.76
CA HIS A 119 14.43 0.02 20.32
C HIS A 119 13.10 0.47 20.90
N SER A 120 11.98 0.11 20.26
CA SER A 120 10.64 0.30 20.83
C SER A 120 10.10 -0.95 21.54
N TYR A 121 10.49 -2.16 21.12
CA TYR A 121 9.96 -3.44 21.63
C TYR A 121 10.93 -4.63 21.43
N ASP A 122 12.22 -4.49 21.72
CA ASP A 122 13.24 -5.55 21.48
C ASP A 122 13.27 -6.07 20.03
N ILE A 123 12.83 -5.21 19.10
CA ILE A 123 12.82 -5.45 17.66
C ILE A 123 13.60 -4.30 17.04
N ILE A 124 14.49 -4.64 16.10
CA ILE A 124 15.24 -3.65 15.34
C ILE A 124 14.31 -2.77 14.52
N ASN A 125 14.57 -1.46 14.55
CA ASN A 125 13.94 -0.54 13.63
C ASN A 125 14.46 -0.78 12.19
N PRO A 126 13.58 -1.15 11.23
CA PRO A 126 13.99 -1.40 9.85
C PRO A 126 14.70 -0.21 9.21
N THR A 127 14.31 1.02 9.51
CA THR A 127 14.96 2.23 8.98
C THR A 127 16.36 2.41 9.53
N GLU A 128 16.61 2.04 10.79
CA GLU A 128 17.95 2.11 11.38
C GLU A 128 18.87 1.09 10.72
N MET A 129 18.36 -0.12 10.44
CA MET A 129 19.04 -1.13 9.65
C MET A 129 19.43 -0.60 8.26
N ILE A 130 18.51 0.05 7.55
CA ILE A 130 18.81 0.66 6.24
C ILE A 130 19.88 1.74 6.37
N ALA A 131 19.79 2.61 7.38
CA ALA A 131 20.76 3.66 7.59
C ALA A 131 22.17 3.11 7.91
N ALA A 132 22.25 2.02 8.67
CA ALA A 132 23.50 1.31 8.96
C ALA A 132 24.13 0.72 7.70
N LEU A 133 23.33 0.12 6.81
CA LEU A 133 23.80 -0.40 5.52
C LEU A 133 24.29 0.72 4.58
N ILE A 134 23.60 1.86 4.56
CA ILE A 134 24.04 3.04 3.80
C ILE A 134 25.39 3.54 4.34
N SER A 135 25.53 3.53 5.67
CA SER A 135 26.75 3.94 6.37
C SER A 135 27.92 2.98 6.22
N GLU A 136 27.81 1.86 5.49
CA GLU A 136 28.98 1.07 5.06
C GLU A 136 29.54 1.53 3.71
N GLY A 137 28.82 2.38 2.96
CA GLY A 137 29.24 2.90 1.66
C GLY A 137 30.32 3.98 1.77
N THR A 138 31.04 4.24 0.67
CA THR A 138 32.03 5.34 0.61
C THR A 138 31.38 6.70 0.37
N ASP A 139 30.17 6.70 -0.21
CA ASP A 139 29.30 7.84 -0.46
C ASP A 139 27.82 7.37 -0.36
N TYR A 140 26.86 8.30 -0.45
CA TYR A 140 25.43 7.95 -0.39
C TYR A 140 25.01 6.97 -1.49
N VAL A 141 25.55 7.10 -2.71
CA VAL A 141 25.18 6.27 -3.86
C VAL A 141 25.61 4.81 -3.65
N THR A 142 26.86 4.61 -3.25
CA THR A 142 27.42 3.29 -2.93
C THR A 142 26.76 2.67 -1.70
N GLY A 143 26.41 3.48 -0.69
CA GLY A 143 25.63 3.05 0.47
C GLY A 143 24.22 2.57 0.10
N ILE A 144 23.50 3.33 -0.73
CA ILE A 144 22.17 2.92 -1.22
C ILE A 144 22.27 1.68 -2.11
N LYS A 145 23.31 1.57 -2.95
CA LYS A 145 23.57 0.35 -3.73
C LYS A 145 23.85 -0.86 -2.83
N ASN A 146 24.50 -0.68 -1.67
CA ASN A 146 24.68 -1.72 -0.67
C ASN A 146 23.33 -2.22 -0.14
N VAL A 147 22.38 -1.31 0.11
CA VAL A 147 20.99 -1.67 0.47
C VAL A 147 20.37 -2.55 -0.61
N TYR A 148 20.44 -2.13 -1.88
CA TYR A 148 19.88 -2.91 -3.00
C TYR A 148 20.50 -4.31 -3.13
N ALA A 149 21.78 -4.45 -2.80
CA ALA A 149 22.49 -5.72 -2.88
C ALA A 149 22.15 -6.68 -1.72
N ARG A 150 21.96 -6.15 -0.51
CA ARG A 150 21.88 -6.96 0.73
C ARG A 150 20.46 -7.20 1.23
N VAL A 151 19.51 -6.30 0.95
CA VAL A 151 18.12 -6.45 1.43
C VAL A 151 17.35 -7.47 0.59
N LYS A 152 16.87 -8.53 1.24
CA LYS A 152 15.88 -9.46 0.68
C LYS A 152 14.48 -8.90 0.94
N GLY A 153 13.84 -8.34 -0.08
CA GLY A 153 12.53 -7.69 0.03
C GLY A 153 12.45 -6.45 -0.86
N SER A 154 12.00 -5.32 -0.32
CA SER A 154 12.05 -4.04 -1.04
C SER A 154 12.21 -2.87 -0.07
N CYS A 155 12.84 -1.78 -0.52
CA CYS A 155 12.98 -0.57 0.29
C CYS A 155 13.17 0.64 -0.63
N SER A 156 12.19 1.54 -0.63
CA SER A 156 12.31 2.89 -1.18
C SER A 156 12.52 3.87 -0.03
N MET A 157 13.26 4.94 -0.27
CA MET A 157 13.71 5.84 0.79
C MET A 157 13.92 7.27 0.33
N LEU A 158 13.80 8.19 1.28
CA LEU A 158 14.27 9.58 1.14
C LEU A 158 15.32 9.84 2.21
N LEU A 159 16.43 10.45 1.82
CA LEU A 159 17.46 10.96 2.71
C LEU A 159 17.44 12.49 2.64
N LEU A 160 17.27 13.14 3.78
CA LEU A 160 17.39 14.58 3.94
C LEU A 160 18.85 14.92 4.28
N THR A 161 19.49 15.71 3.42
CA THR A 161 20.83 16.26 3.64
C THR A 161 20.71 17.71 4.15
N GLU A 162 21.78 18.49 4.11
CA GLU A 162 21.76 19.89 4.56
C GLU A 162 20.93 20.80 3.63
N ASP A 163 20.97 20.57 2.32
CA ASP A 163 20.38 21.44 1.30
C ASP A 163 19.56 20.69 0.22
N SER A 164 19.43 19.36 0.32
CA SER A 164 18.77 18.54 -0.69
C SER A 164 18.07 17.31 -0.10
N ILE A 165 17.31 16.63 -0.96
CA ILE A 165 16.74 15.32 -0.68
C ILE A 165 17.30 14.32 -1.69
N ILE A 166 17.93 13.25 -1.22
CA ILE A 166 18.26 12.11 -2.06
C ILE A 166 17.08 11.15 -2.02
N ALA A 167 16.41 10.96 -3.16
CA ALA A 167 15.31 10.03 -3.33
C ALA A 167 15.80 8.77 -4.06
N ALA A 168 15.45 7.60 -3.53
CA ALA A 168 15.91 6.33 -4.06
C ALA A 168 14.77 5.31 -4.08
N ARG A 169 14.50 4.76 -5.27
CA ARG A 169 13.43 3.77 -5.50
C ARG A 169 13.99 2.36 -5.38
N ASP A 170 13.23 1.44 -4.78
CA ASP A 170 13.67 0.07 -4.55
C ASP A 170 14.16 -0.65 -5.83
N LYS A 171 14.99 -1.69 -5.65
CA LYS A 171 15.71 -2.40 -6.72
C LYS A 171 14.85 -2.78 -7.94
N TYR A 172 13.59 -3.14 -7.74
CA TYR A 172 12.67 -3.54 -8.82
C TYR A 172 11.49 -2.57 -8.99
N GLY A 173 11.50 -1.42 -8.33
CA GLY A 173 10.42 -0.45 -8.39
C GLY A 173 9.07 -0.99 -7.88
N ARG A 174 9.08 -1.86 -6.86
CA ARG A 174 7.87 -2.43 -6.22
C ARG A 174 6.92 -1.35 -5.72
N THR A 175 7.48 -0.24 -5.23
CA THR A 175 6.77 0.94 -4.73
C THR A 175 7.05 2.17 -5.60
N PRO A 176 6.11 3.12 -5.69
CA PRO A 176 6.31 4.38 -6.42
C PRO A 176 7.19 5.36 -5.64
N VAL A 177 7.98 6.14 -6.38
CA VAL A 177 8.64 7.36 -5.90
C VAL A 177 8.47 8.41 -6.98
N ILE A 178 7.65 9.42 -6.69
CA ILE A 178 7.13 10.35 -7.69
C ILE A 178 7.56 11.76 -7.30
N VAL A 179 8.08 12.52 -8.26
CA VAL A 179 8.46 13.92 -8.09
C VAL A 179 7.43 14.82 -8.75
N GLY A 180 6.97 15.80 -8.00
CA GLY A 180 6.18 16.91 -8.48
C GLY A 180 6.99 18.19 -8.47
N GLN A 181 6.63 19.12 -9.35
CA GLN A 181 7.24 20.44 -9.45
C GLN A 181 6.20 21.54 -9.34
N LYS A 182 6.63 22.68 -8.83
CA LYS A 182 5.96 23.98 -8.97
C LYS A 182 7.02 25.08 -8.96
N ASP A 183 6.60 26.32 -9.15
CA ASP A 183 7.54 27.44 -9.16
C ASP A 183 8.37 27.50 -7.86
N GLY A 184 9.69 27.42 -8.00
CA GLY A 184 10.66 27.45 -6.90
C GLY A 184 10.62 26.27 -5.92
N ALA A 185 9.98 25.14 -6.27
CA ALA A 185 9.92 23.98 -5.38
C ALA A 185 9.73 22.63 -6.10
N HIS A 186 10.30 21.58 -5.50
CA HIS A 186 10.03 20.19 -5.83
C HIS A 186 9.49 19.43 -4.62
N ALA A 187 8.61 18.47 -4.85
CA ALA A 187 8.10 17.56 -3.83
C ALA A 187 8.29 16.11 -4.27
N ILE A 188 8.60 15.21 -3.35
CA ILE A 188 8.75 13.78 -3.58
C ILE A 188 7.69 13.05 -2.75
N THR A 189 6.97 12.10 -3.34
CA THR A 189 5.88 11.39 -2.66
C THR A 189 5.79 9.93 -3.06
N SER A 190 5.19 9.12 -2.18
CA SER A 190 4.69 7.78 -2.53
C SER A 190 3.38 7.86 -3.32
N GLU A 191 2.56 8.89 -3.11
CA GLU A 191 1.27 9.06 -3.78
C GLU A 191 0.97 10.52 -4.17
N THR A 192 0.39 10.72 -5.34
CA THR A 192 0.18 12.05 -5.93
C THR A 192 -1.04 12.81 -5.36
N CYS A 193 -1.83 12.22 -4.46
CA CYS A 193 -3.07 12.83 -3.96
C CYS A 193 -2.87 14.18 -3.25
N ALA A 194 -1.68 14.46 -2.72
CA ALA A 194 -1.35 15.75 -2.12
C ALA A 194 -1.10 16.86 -3.17
N PHE A 195 -0.62 16.50 -4.36
CA PHE A 195 -0.08 17.44 -5.34
C PHE A 195 -1.11 18.48 -5.81
N PRO A 196 -2.34 18.13 -6.23
CA PRO A 196 -3.30 19.12 -6.71
C PRO A 196 -3.63 20.21 -5.69
N ASN A 197 -3.72 19.84 -4.41
CA ASN A 197 -4.08 20.77 -3.33
C ASN A 197 -2.87 21.56 -2.80
N LEU A 198 -1.64 21.08 -3.05
CA LEU A 198 -0.40 21.78 -2.71
C LEU A 198 0.21 22.54 -3.90
N GLY A 199 -0.45 22.48 -5.06
CA GLY A 199 -0.08 23.20 -6.29
C GLY A 199 1.11 22.60 -7.03
N TYR A 200 1.33 21.28 -6.93
CA TYR A 200 2.37 20.59 -7.69
C TYR A 200 1.78 19.84 -8.89
N ASP A 201 2.54 19.79 -9.98
CA ASP A 201 2.28 18.91 -11.12
C ASP A 201 3.32 17.78 -11.14
N VAL A 202 2.91 16.56 -11.50
CA VAL A 202 3.85 15.45 -11.67
C VAL A 202 4.83 15.79 -12.79
N CYS A 203 6.14 15.70 -12.50
CA CYS A 203 7.17 15.97 -13.49
C CYS A 203 8.12 14.78 -13.71
N TYR A 204 8.24 13.88 -12.74
CA TYR A 204 9.16 12.75 -12.87
C TYR A 204 8.70 11.54 -12.05
N ASN A 205 8.79 10.34 -12.63
CA ASN A 205 8.64 9.07 -11.92
C ASN A 205 10.00 8.40 -11.90
N LEU A 206 10.55 8.11 -10.71
CA LEU A 206 11.84 7.43 -10.61
C LEU A 206 11.70 6.01 -11.16
N GLY A 207 12.65 5.52 -11.94
CA GLY A 207 12.73 4.13 -12.38
C GLY A 207 13.26 3.17 -11.29
N PRO A 208 13.26 1.85 -11.55
CA PRO A 208 13.71 0.86 -10.57
C PRO A 208 15.20 1.05 -10.24
N ALA A 209 15.54 0.98 -8.94
CA ALA A 209 16.88 1.23 -8.40
C ALA A 209 17.49 2.60 -8.79
N GLU A 210 16.69 3.57 -9.26
CA GLU A 210 17.18 4.91 -9.56
C GLU A 210 17.49 5.67 -8.27
N ILE A 211 18.49 6.56 -8.33
CA ILE A 211 18.84 7.47 -7.23
C ILE A 211 18.94 8.87 -7.82
N VAL A 212 18.18 9.81 -7.26
CA VAL A 212 18.21 11.22 -7.66
C VAL A 212 18.42 12.11 -6.45
N GLU A 213 19.12 13.22 -6.66
CA GLU A 213 19.14 14.36 -5.75
C GLU A 213 18.08 15.37 -6.23
N VAL A 214 17.27 15.85 -5.30
CA VAL A 214 16.22 16.83 -5.55
C VAL A 214 16.50 18.07 -4.73
N LYS A 215 16.59 19.21 -5.41
CA LYS A 215 16.70 20.56 -4.84
C LYS A 215 15.52 21.41 -5.30
N ALA A 216 15.40 22.63 -4.77
CA ALA A 216 14.40 23.59 -5.23
C ALA A 216 14.51 23.85 -6.75
N ASP A 217 15.74 23.97 -7.25
CA ASP A 217 16.04 24.35 -8.64
C ASP A 217 15.99 23.19 -9.65
N GLY A 218 15.96 21.93 -9.20
CA GLY A 218 15.97 20.80 -10.13
C GLY A 218 16.29 19.44 -9.54
N ILE A 219 16.37 18.48 -10.45
CA ILE A 219 16.58 17.06 -10.18
C ILE A 219 17.88 16.62 -10.86
N THR A 220 18.82 16.09 -10.08
CA THR A 220 20.09 15.55 -10.57
C THR A 220 20.10 14.04 -10.41
N LYS A 221 20.33 13.30 -11.49
CA LYS A 221 20.47 11.83 -11.42
C LYS A 221 21.84 11.46 -10.85
N LEU A 222 21.84 10.76 -9.72
CA LEU A 222 23.06 10.21 -9.11
C LEU A 222 23.33 8.77 -9.58
N LYS A 223 22.28 8.03 -9.94
CA LYS A 223 22.35 6.71 -10.56
C LYS A 223 21.16 6.55 -11.50
N GLU A 224 21.41 6.12 -12.74
CA GLU A 224 20.37 5.79 -13.70
C GLU A 224 19.49 4.61 -13.25
N ALA A 225 18.25 4.62 -13.74
CA ALA A 225 17.29 3.55 -13.55
C ALA A 225 17.76 2.24 -14.22
N GLU A 226 17.45 1.12 -13.58
CA GLU A 226 17.58 -0.20 -14.19
C GLU A 226 16.46 -0.44 -15.20
N LYS A 227 16.61 -1.46 -16.06
CA LYS A 227 15.57 -1.84 -17.03
C LYS A 227 14.50 -2.74 -16.43
N THR A 228 14.84 -3.51 -15.41
CA THR A 228 13.97 -4.54 -14.84
C THR A 228 13.09 -3.94 -13.75
N MET A 229 11.80 -3.79 -14.05
CA MET A 229 10.79 -3.28 -13.13
C MET A 229 9.76 -4.36 -12.82
N GLN A 230 9.19 -4.36 -11.62
CA GLN A 230 7.99 -5.12 -11.25
C GLN A 230 7.18 -4.36 -10.19
N ILE A 231 6.52 -3.28 -10.61
CA ILE A 231 5.65 -2.50 -9.72
C ILE A 231 4.47 -3.33 -9.23
N CYS A 232 4.04 -3.14 -7.98
CA CYS A 232 3.01 -3.99 -7.39
C CYS A 232 1.61 -3.77 -7.96
N ALA A 233 1.00 -4.84 -8.51
CA ALA A 233 -0.39 -4.79 -8.98
C ALA A 233 -1.38 -4.37 -7.88
N PHE A 234 -1.07 -4.67 -6.61
CA PHE A 234 -1.91 -4.36 -5.46
C PHE A 234 -2.04 -2.86 -5.17
N LEU A 235 -1.14 -2.04 -5.73
CA LEU A 235 -1.27 -0.58 -5.70
C LEU A 235 -2.57 -0.14 -6.39
N TRP A 236 -2.89 -0.71 -7.56
CA TRP A 236 -4.13 -0.36 -8.24
C TRP A 236 -5.34 -1.11 -7.68
N THR A 237 -5.24 -2.42 -7.42
CA THR A 237 -6.44 -3.21 -7.04
C THR A 237 -6.99 -2.84 -5.67
N TYR A 238 -6.15 -2.40 -4.71
CA TYR A 238 -6.60 -2.14 -3.35
C TYR A 238 -5.95 -0.90 -2.71
N TYR A 239 -4.62 -0.87 -2.66
CA TYR A 239 -3.91 -0.01 -1.72
C TYR A 239 -3.99 1.47 -2.09
N GLY A 240 -3.87 1.78 -3.37
CA GLY A 240 -3.74 3.12 -3.88
C GLY A 240 -5.02 3.95 -3.73
N TYR A 241 -4.82 5.24 -3.48
CA TYR A 241 -5.91 6.19 -3.41
C TYR A 241 -6.49 6.47 -4.81
N PRO A 242 -7.82 6.59 -4.98
CA PRO A 242 -8.47 6.59 -6.30
C PRO A 242 -7.96 7.64 -7.30
N VAL A 243 -7.63 8.84 -6.81
CA VAL A 243 -7.14 9.93 -7.68
C VAL A 243 -5.64 9.83 -8.02
N CYS A 244 -4.91 8.94 -7.36
CA CYS A 244 -3.49 8.75 -7.62
C CYS A 244 -3.24 8.03 -8.94
N GLU A 245 -2.01 8.17 -9.43
CA GLU A 245 -1.50 7.42 -10.56
C GLU A 245 -0.16 6.78 -10.22
N TYR A 246 0.10 5.65 -10.88
CA TYR A 246 1.40 4.99 -10.86
C TYR A 246 1.75 4.62 -12.29
N GLU A 247 2.97 4.90 -12.73
CA GLU A 247 3.42 4.60 -14.10
C GLU A 247 2.45 5.14 -15.19
N GLY A 248 1.87 6.32 -14.96
CA GLY A 248 0.90 6.96 -15.86
C GLY A 248 -0.49 6.30 -15.90
N LYS A 249 -0.77 5.32 -15.03
CA LYS A 249 -2.09 4.70 -14.90
C LYS A 249 -2.78 5.14 -13.61
N ASN A 250 -3.89 5.88 -13.77
CA ASN A 250 -4.77 6.25 -12.66
C ASN A 250 -5.46 5.03 -12.02
N VAL A 251 -5.56 5.06 -10.69
CA VAL A 251 -6.13 3.97 -9.87
C VAL A 251 -7.61 3.74 -10.13
N ASP A 252 -8.45 4.78 -10.04
CA ASP A 252 -9.90 4.60 -10.18
C ASP A 252 -10.30 4.20 -11.61
N LEU A 253 -9.63 4.78 -12.61
CA LEU A 253 -9.81 4.41 -14.01
C LEU A 253 -9.43 2.95 -14.27
N MET A 254 -8.31 2.48 -13.72
CA MET A 254 -7.92 1.07 -13.81
C MET A 254 -9.01 0.17 -13.20
N ARG A 255 -9.50 0.50 -12.00
CA ARG A 255 -10.56 -0.26 -11.31
C ARG A 255 -11.85 -0.28 -12.14
N TYR A 256 -12.23 0.87 -12.70
CA TYR A 256 -13.40 1.00 -13.57
C TYR A 256 -13.29 0.12 -14.81
N GLU A 257 -12.19 0.19 -15.56
CA GLU A 257 -11.98 -0.63 -16.76
C GLU A 257 -11.98 -2.13 -16.46
N SER A 258 -11.35 -2.51 -15.34
CA SER A 258 -11.32 -3.88 -14.85
C SER A 258 -12.72 -4.40 -14.50
N GLY A 259 -13.53 -3.57 -13.84
CA GLY A 259 -14.94 -3.88 -13.55
C GLY A 259 -15.78 -3.97 -14.82
N LEU A 260 -15.60 -3.03 -15.76
CA LEU A 260 -16.31 -2.97 -17.04
C LEU A 260 -16.15 -4.26 -17.85
N GLU A 261 -14.91 -4.76 -17.96
CA GLU A 261 -14.63 -6.02 -18.65
C GLU A 261 -15.30 -7.21 -17.96
N MET A 262 -15.22 -7.27 -16.62
CA MET A 262 -15.84 -8.36 -15.86
C MET A 262 -17.37 -8.34 -15.97
N GLY A 263 -17.99 -7.16 -15.92
CA GLY A 263 -19.45 -7.00 -16.03
C GLY A 263 -20.00 -7.43 -17.38
N ARG A 264 -19.26 -7.19 -18.48
CA ARG A 264 -19.64 -7.60 -19.83
C ARG A 264 -19.68 -9.12 -20.03
N ASN A 265 -18.81 -9.83 -19.33
CA ASN A 265 -18.62 -11.28 -19.48
C ASN A 265 -19.36 -12.09 -18.41
N ASP A 266 -20.07 -11.43 -17.49
CA ASP A 266 -20.85 -12.09 -16.46
C ASP A 266 -22.32 -12.24 -16.88
N ASP A 267 -22.84 -13.44 -16.81
CA ASP A 267 -24.20 -13.84 -17.16
C ASP A 267 -25.19 -13.79 -15.99
N THR A 268 -24.72 -13.54 -14.76
CA THR A 268 -25.56 -13.55 -13.55
C THR A 268 -26.69 -12.52 -13.60
N GLU A 269 -27.95 -12.92 -13.46
CA GLU A 269 -29.10 -11.99 -13.44
C GLU A 269 -29.31 -11.37 -12.05
N VAL A 270 -29.25 -10.04 -11.96
CA VAL A 270 -29.41 -9.28 -10.71
C VAL A 270 -30.21 -8.00 -10.89
N ASP A 271 -30.75 -7.47 -9.79
CA ASP A 271 -31.49 -6.20 -9.77
C ASP A 271 -30.56 -4.98 -9.84
N PHE A 272 -29.42 -5.03 -9.16
CA PHE A 272 -28.43 -3.94 -9.13
C PHE A 272 -27.05 -4.41 -8.69
N VAL A 273 -26.06 -3.53 -8.88
CA VAL A 273 -24.67 -3.70 -8.43
C VAL A 273 -24.39 -2.73 -7.29
N SER A 274 -23.68 -3.19 -6.26
CA SER A 274 -23.20 -2.39 -5.14
C SER A 274 -21.71 -2.61 -4.95
N ALA A 275 -21.05 -1.66 -4.29
CA ALA A 275 -19.69 -1.85 -3.80
C ALA A 275 -19.71 -2.34 -2.36
N VAL A 276 -18.64 -3.02 -1.95
CA VAL A 276 -18.16 -3.00 -0.57
C VAL A 276 -17.26 -1.75 -0.44
N PRO A 277 -17.71 -0.69 0.25
CA PRO A 277 -17.03 0.59 0.25
C PRO A 277 -15.79 0.63 1.16
N ASP A 278 -14.76 1.43 0.84
CA ASP A 278 -14.70 2.39 -0.28
C ASP A 278 -13.94 1.85 -1.50
N SER A 279 -13.06 0.85 -1.30
CA SER A 279 -12.15 0.31 -2.31
C SER A 279 -12.88 -0.35 -3.49
N GLY A 280 -14.00 -1.03 -3.25
CA GLY A 280 -14.80 -1.68 -4.30
C GLY A 280 -15.57 -0.72 -5.22
N ILE A 281 -15.61 0.59 -4.92
CA ILE A 281 -16.46 1.56 -5.64
C ILE A 281 -16.05 1.68 -7.12
N GLY A 282 -14.78 1.91 -7.42
CA GLY A 282 -14.32 2.09 -8.80
C GLY A 282 -14.66 0.89 -9.68
N MET A 283 -14.42 -0.32 -9.18
CA MET A 283 -14.80 -1.56 -9.88
C MET A 283 -16.32 -1.69 -10.03
N ALA A 284 -17.10 -1.41 -8.98
CA ALA A 284 -18.56 -1.52 -9.03
C ALA A 284 -19.19 -0.61 -10.09
N LEU A 285 -18.67 0.60 -10.25
CA LEU A 285 -19.13 1.56 -11.27
C LEU A 285 -18.88 1.01 -12.68
N GLY A 286 -17.67 0.52 -12.94
CA GLY A 286 -17.35 -0.12 -14.21
C GLY A 286 -18.18 -1.37 -14.47
N TYR A 287 -18.29 -2.23 -13.46
CA TYR A 287 -19.05 -3.48 -13.52
C TYR A 287 -20.53 -3.23 -13.82
N SER A 288 -21.15 -2.27 -13.13
CA SER A 288 -22.53 -1.82 -13.38
C SER A 288 -22.72 -1.40 -14.84
N GLN A 289 -21.80 -0.59 -15.37
CA GLN A 289 -21.84 -0.16 -16.77
C GLN A 289 -21.69 -1.34 -17.74
N GLY A 290 -20.77 -2.27 -17.45
CA GLY A 290 -20.52 -3.44 -18.30
C GLY A 290 -21.68 -4.42 -18.33
N LYS A 291 -22.34 -4.58 -17.18
CA LYS A 291 -23.47 -5.48 -16.98
C LYS A 291 -24.81 -4.91 -17.44
N GLY A 292 -24.92 -3.58 -17.55
CA GLY A 292 -26.16 -2.90 -17.95
C GLY A 292 -27.23 -2.87 -16.84
N VAL A 293 -26.82 -2.95 -15.58
CA VAL A 293 -27.71 -2.88 -14.39
C VAL A 293 -27.31 -1.70 -13.51
N PRO A 294 -28.24 -1.05 -12.79
CA PRO A 294 -27.94 0.16 -12.04
C PRO A 294 -26.95 -0.09 -10.89
N TYR A 295 -26.11 0.90 -10.60
CA TYR A 295 -25.36 0.95 -9.35
C TYR A 295 -26.25 1.53 -8.24
N GLN A 296 -26.36 0.83 -7.12
CA GLN A 296 -27.02 1.33 -5.91
C GLN A 296 -26.20 1.00 -4.67
N ARG A 297 -26.33 1.81 -3.62
CA ARG A 297 -25.59 1.64 -2.37
C ARG A 297 -26.31 0.67 -1.44
N GLY A 298 -26.15 -0.63 -1.72
CA GLY A 298 -26.65 -1.71 -0.88
C GLY A 298 -25.98 -1.77 0.49
N ILE A 299 -24.75 -1.26 0.60
CA ILE A 299 -24.01 -1.05 1.86
C ILE A 299 -23.44 0.36 1.85
N VAL A 300 -23.43 1.01 3.02
CA VAL A 300 -22.75 2.29 3.23
C VAL A 300 -21.73 2.17 4.35
N LYS A 301 -20.54 2.74 4.14
CA LYS A 301 -19.52 2.85 5.19
C LYS A 301 -19.87 3.99 6.14
N TYR A 302 -19.90 3.71 7.44
CA TYR A 302 -20.08 4.72 8.47
C TYR A 302 -18.75 5.40 8.81
N THR A 303 -18.49 6.53 8.15
CA THR A 303 -17.25 7.31 8.25
C THR A 303 -17.19 8.38 9.36
N PRO A 304 -18.29 8.92 9.93
CA PRO A 304 -18.21 10.04 10.87
C PRO A 304 -17.43 9.80 12.17
N THR A 305 -17.42 8.56 12.69
CA THR A 305 -16.87 8.27 14.04
C THR A 305 -15.66 7.35 14.05
N TRP A 306 -15.31 6.72 12.93
CA TRP A 306 -14.28 5.68 12.89
C TRP A 306 -13.13 6.10 11.97
N PRO A 307 -12.16 6.89 12.47
CA PRO A 307 -10.92 7.11 11.73
C PRO A 307 -10.27 5.78 11.36
N ARG A 308 -9.58 5.75 10.21
CA ARG A 308 -8.78 4.60 9.79
C ARG A 308 -7.81 4.15 10.89
N SER A 309 -7.34 5.09 11.71
CA SER A 309 -6.37 4.84 12.77
C SER A 309 -6.91 4.06 13.96
N PHE A 310 -8.20 4.10 14.26
CA PHE A 310 -8.73 3.50 15.49
C PHE A 310 -8.59 1.97 15.45
N THR A 311 -7.61 1.45 16.20
CA THR A 311 -7.36 0.02 16.36
C THR A 311 -7.59 -0.37 17.81
N PRO A 312 -8.73 -1.00 18.14
CA PRO A 312 -8.98 -1.45 19.50
C PRO A 312 -7.89 -2.41 20.03
N SER A 313 -7.65 -2.34 21.33
CA SER A 313 -6.67 -3.18 22.03
C SER A 313 -7.07 -4.65 22.13
N THR A 314 -8.36 -4.98 22.09
CA THR A 314 -8.87 -6.37 22.20
C THR A 314 -9.46 -6.86 20.87
N GLN A 315 -9.33 -8.17 20.62
CA GLN A 315 -9.86 -8.81 19.41
C GLN A 315 -11.39 -8.67 19.32
N GLU A 316 -12.12 -8.85 20.43
CA GLU A 316 -13.57 -8.67 20.50
C GLU A 316 -14.00 -7.25 20.08
N ARG A 317 -13.29 -6.20 20.54
CA ARG A 317 -13.58 -4.83 20.12
C ARG A 317 -13.25 -4.59 18.66
N ARG A 318 -12.21 -5.23 18.11
CA ARG A 318 -11.89 -5.13 16.67
C ARG A 318 -13.01 -5.71 15.82
N GLU A 319 -13.56 -6.84 16.22
CA GLU A 319 -14.69 -7.49 15.55
C GLU A 319 -15.96 -6.62 15.64
N LEU A 320 -16.26 -6.06 16.82
CA LEU A 320 -17.38 -5.14 16.98
C LEU A 320 -17.22 -3.87 16.12
N VAL A 321 -16.03 -3.26 16.11
CA VAL A 321 -15.76 -2.07 15.28
C VAL A 321 -15.87 -2.41 13.78
N ALA A 322 -15.41 -3.59 13.35
CA ALA A 322 -15.56 -4.02 11.97
C ALA A 322 -17.05 -4.13 11.58
N LYS A 323 -17.88 -4.71 12.45
CA LYS A 323 -19.34 -4.78 12.26
C LYS A 323 -19.99 -3.38 12.20
N MET A 324 -19.53 -2.44 13.02
CA MET A 324 -20.09 -1.08 13.06
C MET A 324 -19.74 -0.23 11.83
N LYS A 325 -18.74 -0.62 11.03
CA LYS A 325 -18.25 0.18 9.90
C LYS A 325 -19.13 0.10 8.66
N LEU A 326 -19.82 -1.02 8.43
CA LEU A 326 -20.61 -1.25 7.23
C LEU A 326 -22.08 -1.41 7.61
N ILE A 327 -22.92 -0.56 7.04
CA ILE A 327 -24.35 -0.53 7.33
C ILE A 327 -25.09 -0.97 6.06
N PRO A 328 -25.74 -2.15 6.07
CA PRO A 328 -26.61 -2.58 4.99
C PRO A 328 -27.84 -1.67 4.84
N ASN A 329 -28.17 -1.32 3.61
CA ASN A 329 -29.37 -0.55 3.31
C ASN A 329 -30.57 -1.50 3.11
N LYS A 330 -31.22 -1.85 4.23
CA LYS A 330 -32.35 -2.79 4.25
C LYS A 330 -33.45 -2.46 3.22
N THR A 331 -33.76 -1.19 3.02
CA THR A 331 -34.78 -0.74 2.07
C THR A 331 -34.43 -1.10 0.63
N LEU A 332 -33.15 -1.00 0.25
CA LEU A 332 -32.69 -1.37 -1.09
C LEU A 332 -32.48 -2.87 -1.26
N LEU A 333 -32.13 -3.58 -0.19
CA LEU A 333 -31.77 -5.01 -0.25
C LEU A 333 -32.98 -5.95 -0.24
N LYS A 334 -34.10 -5.54 0.36
CA LYS A 334 -35.25 -6.42 0.55
C LYS A 334 -35.76 -7.01 -0.77
N ASP A 335 -35.83 -8.34 -0.82
CA ASP A 335 -36.29 -9.16 -1.95
C ASP A 335 -35.43 -9.00 -3.23
N LYS A 336 -34.23 -8.41 -3.13
CA LYS A 336 -33.35 -8.13 -4.26
C LYS A 336 -32.22 -9.14 -4.43
N LYS A 337 -31.86 -9.39 -5.68
CA LYS A 337 -30.63 -10.10 -6.09
C LYS A 337 -29.55 -9.06 -6.35
N VAL A 338 -28.40 -9.16 -5.68
CA VAL A 338 -27.40 -8.09 -5.68
C VAL A 338 -26.01 -8.64 -5.94
N ILE A 339 -25.29 -7.99 -6.85
CA ILE A 339 -23.84 -8.17 -6.99
C ILE A 339 -23.12 -7.14 -6.12
N PHE A 340 -22.19 -7.61 -5.31
CA PHE A 340 -21.28 -6.79 -4.53
C PHE A 340 -19.86 -6.92 -5.07
N CYS A 341 -19.27 -5.80 -5.48
CA CYS A 341 -17.86 -5.73 -5.87
C CYS A 341 -16.98 -5.39 -4.66
N ASP A 342 -15.94 -6.18 -4.43
CA ASP A 342 -14.97 -6.00 -3.34
C ASP A 342 -13.54 -6.08 -3.88
N ASP A 343 -12.56 -5.57 -3.15
CA ASP A 343 -11.18 -5.51 -3.65
C ASP A 343 -10.49 -6.87 -3.64
N SER A 344 -10.57 -7.61 -2.53
CA SER A 344 -9.81 -8.84 -2.29
C SER A 344 -10.44 -9.69 -1.18
N ILE A 345 -10.12 -10.98 -1.16
CA ILE A 345 -10.42 -11.87 -0.02
C ILE A 345 -9.12 -12.42 0.53
N VAL A 346 -8.70 -11.91 1.70
CA VAL A 346 -7.51 -12.41 2.42
C VAL A 346 -7.93 -13.54 3.36
N ARG A 347 -8.60 -13.21 4.46
CA ARG A 347 -9.03 -14.18 5.49
C ARG A 347 -10.49 -14.63 5.32
N GLY A 348 -11.35 -13.81 4.72
CA GLY A 348 -12.77 -14.09 4.51
C GLY A 348 -13.69 -13.88 5.71
N THR A 349 -13.17 -13.74 6.94
CA THR A 349 -14.00 -13.62 8.16
C THR A 349 -14.96 -12.43 8.13
N GLN A 350 -14.46 -11.24 7.80
CA GLN A 350 -15.28 -10.03 7.73
C GLN A 350 -16.36 -10.13 6.64
N LEU A 351 -16.00 -10.70 5.48
CA LEU A 351 -16.94 -10.86 4.38
C LEU A 351 -18.06 -11.84 4.75
N ARG A 352 -17.75 -12.96 5.40
CA ARG A 352 -18.75 -13.92 5.89
C ARG A 352 -19.77 -13.27 6.81
N ASP A 353 -19.32 -12.45 7.76
CA ASP A 353 -20.20 -11.79 8.72
C ASP A 353 -21.08 -10.74 8.01
N ASN A 354 -20.52 -9.98 7.06
CA ASN A 354 -21.28 -9.04 6.22
C ASN A 354 -22.36 -9.76 5.38
N VAL A 355 -22.05 -10.92 4.81
CA VAL A 355 -22.98 -11.69 3.97
C VAL A 355 -24.20 -12.13 4.79
N LYS A 356 -23.98 -12.59 6.02
CA LYS A 356 -25.08 -12.90 6.94
C LYS A 356 -25.96 -11.67 7.18
N ASP A 357 -25.37 -10.51 7.47
CA ASP A 357 -26.12 -9.28 7.71
C ASP A 357 -26.92 -8.83 6.45
N LEU A 358 -26.41 -9.10 5.24
CA LEU A 358 -27.11 -8.84 3.98
C LEU A 358 -28.36 -9.71 3.81
N PHE A 359 -28.26 -11.02 4.09
CA PHE A 359 -29.42 -11.92 4.07
C PHE A 359 -30.41 -11.60 5.19
N ASP A 360 -29.94 -11.25 6.39
CA ASP A 360 -30.79 -10.82 7.52
C ASP A 360 -31.57 -9.53 7.18
N CYS A 361 -31.05 -8.70 6.26
CA CYS A 361 -31.75 -7.53 5.71
C CYS A 361 -32.78 -7.87 4.61
N GLY A 362 -32.87 -9.12 4.20
CA GLY A 362 -33.84 -9.61 3.22
C GLY A 362 -33.33 -9.68 1.78
N ALA A 363 -32.02 -9.64 1.54
CA ALA A 363 -31.47 -9.92 0.21
C ALA A 363 -31.86 -11.35 -0.23
N LYS A 364 -32.31 -11.50 -1.47
CA LYS A 364 -32.70 -12.80 -2.04
C LYS A 364 -31.48 -13.59 -2.50
N GLU A 365 -30.53 -12.92 -3.15
CA GLU A 365 -29.28 -13.49 -3.64
C GLU A 365 -28.14 -12.49 -3.40
N VAL A 366 -27.00 -13.00 -2.93
CA VAL A 366 -25.79 -12.21 -2.64
C VAL A 366 -24.65 -12.80 -3.46
N HIS A 367 -24.26 -12.09 -4.52
CA HIS A 367 -23.18 -12.48 -5.41
C HIS A 367 -21.97 -11.59 -5.16
N ILE A 368 -20.77 -12.16 -5.04
CA ILE A 368 -19.53 -11.40 -4.82
C ILE A 368 -18.64 -11.45 -6.05
N ARG A 369 -18.06 -10.30 -6.39
CA ARG A 369 -17.09 -10.10 -7.48
C ARG A 369 -15.85 -9.43 -6.94
N ILE A 370 -14.72 -10.10 -7.04
CA ILE A 370 -13.46 -9.64 -6.46
C ILE A 370 -12.59 -8.99 -7.53
N SER A 371 -12.05 -7.81 -7.25
CA SER A 371 -11.26 -7.02 -8.21
C SER A 371 -9.94 -7.66 -8.59
N CYS A 372 -9.39 -8.50 -7.71
CA CYS A 372 -8.16 -9.24 -7.92
C CYS A 372 -8.39 -10.74 -8.12
N PRO A 373 -7.39 -11.50 -8.59
CA PRO A 373 -7.40 -12.96 -8.60
C PRO A 373 -7.27 -13.46 -7.15
N PRO A 374 -7.52 -14.75 -6.91
CA PRO A 374 -7.32 -15.34 -5.59
C PRO A 374 -5.90 -15.11 -5.08
N LEU A 375 -5.77 -14.70 -3.81
CA LEU A 375 -4.47 -14.53 -3.16
C LEU A 375 -3.90 -15.89 -2.78
N ILE A 376 -3.07 -16.49 -3.63
CA ILE A 376 -2.45 -17.80 -3.39
C ILE A 376 -1.13 -17.67 -2.63
N TYR A 377 -0.37 -16.59 -2.80
CA TYR A 377 0.95 -16.44 -2.18
C TYR A 377 0.98 -15.25 -1.22
N PRO A 378 1.61 -15.37 -0.04
CA PRO A 378 1.84 -14.21 0.81
C PRO A 378 2.78 -13.23 0.09
N CYS A 379 2.56 -11.93 0.26
CA CYS A 379 3.52 -10.96 -0.26
C CYS A 379 4.87 -11.13 0.44
N LYS A 380 5.97 -11.11 -0.33
CA LYS A 380 7.35 -11.10 0.19
C LYS A 380 8.01 -9.72 0.10
N PHE A 381 7.45 -8.81 -0.68
CA PHE A 381 8.11 -7.56 -1.04
C PHE A 381 7.56 -6.37 -0.26
N LEU A 382 6.27 -6.38 0.07
CA LEU A 382 5.56 -5.27 0.69
C LEU A 382 4.79 -5.76 1.92
N ASN A 383 4.47 -4.82 2.79
CA ASN A 383 3.75 -5.07 4.05
C ASN A 383 2.27 -4.66 3.97
N PHE A 384 1.60 -4.87 2.82
CA PHE A 384 0.17 -4.54 2.63
C PHE A 384 -0.79 -5.42 3.43
N THR A 385 -0.36 -6.64 3.74
CA THR A 385 -1.09 -7.54 4.62
C THR A 385 -0.18 -7.86 5.80
N ALA A 386 -0.71 -7.82 7.02
CA ALA A 386 0.04 -8.24 8.21
C ALA A 386 0.17 -9.77 8.32
N SER A 387 0.09 -10.48 7.18
CA SER A 387 0.08 -11.94 7.16
C SER A 387 1.39 -12.48 7.72
N LYS A 388 1.29 -13.24 8.81
CA LYS A 388 2.42 -13.89 9.47
C LYS A 388 2.62 -15.34 9.00
N SER A 389 1.63 -15.89 8.30
CA SER A 389 1.61 -17.28 7.86
C SER A 389 0.78 -17.43 6.60
N ASP A 390 1.19 -18.35 5.72
CA ASP A 390 0.44 -18.74 4.51
C ASP A 390 -1.02 -19.10 4.85
N MET A 391 -1.24 -19.73 6.01
CA MET A 391 -2.56 -20.20 6.46
C MET A 391 -3.55 -19.07 6.82
N GLU A 392 -3.09 -17.82 6.88
CA GLU A 392 -4.01 -16.68 6.96
C GLU A 392 -4.81 -16.49 5.67
N LEU A 393 -4.27 -16.91 4.53
CA LEU A 393 -4.98 -16.85 3.25
C LEU A 393 -6.08 -17.92 3.22
N ILE A 394 -7.31 -17.52 2.93
CA ILE A 394 -8.45 -18.44 2.83
C ILE A 394 -8.21 -19.53 1.77
N THR A 395 -7.57 -19.14 0.67
CA THR A 395 -7.13 -20.04 -0.42
C THR A 395 -6.24 -21.15 0.11
N ARG A 396 -5.27 -20.84 0.97
CA ARG A 396 -4.35 -21.82 1.57
C ARG A 396 -5.04 -22.78 2.53
N ARG A 397 -6.01 -22.28 3.31
CA ARG A 397 -6.85 -23.15 4.16
C ARG A 397 -7.74 -24.08 3.34
N VAL A 398 -8.31 -23.59 2.24
CA VAL A 398 -9.11 -24.40 1.32
C VAL A 398 -8.24 -25.48 0.68
N ILE A 399 -7.08 -25.12 0.15
CA ILE A 399 -6.12 -26.06 -0.44
C ILE A 399 -5.71 -27.13 0.59
N GLN A 400 -5.42 -26.74 1.83
CA GLN A 400 -5.13 -27.67 2.92
C GLN A 400 -6.26 -28.69 3.15
N ARG A 401 -7.53 -28.27 3.07
CA ARG A 401 -8.69 -29.17 3.23
C ARG A 401 -8.88 -30.10 2.03
N LEU A 402 -8.67 -29.61 0.81
CA LEU A 402 -8.84 -30.39 -0.42
C LEU A 402 -7.70 -31.38 -0.65
N GLU A 403 -6.47 -31.00 -0.29
CA GLU A 403 -5.25 -31.71 -0.68
C GLU A 403 -4.50 -32.36 0.49
N GLY A 404 -4.88 -32.07 1.72
CA GLY A 404 -4.16 -32.48 2.94
C GLY A 404 -2.86 -31.69 3.21
N ARG A 405 -2.49 -30.74 2.34
CA ARG A 405 -1.36 -29.80 2.52
C ARG A 405 -1.67 -28.45 1.87
N HIS A 406 -1.31 -27.34 2.52
CA HIS A 406 -1.62 -25.98 2.06
C HIS A 406 -0.76 -25.47 0.90
N ASP A 407 0.27 -26.20 0.50
CA ASP A 407 1.28 -25.81 -0.48
C ASP A 407 1.32 -26.73 -1.73
N LYS A 408 0.36 -27.64 -1.84
CA LYS A 408 0.29 -28.58 -2.95
C LYS A 408 -0.37 -27.95 -4.18
N ASP A 409 0.24 -28.18 -5.35
CA ASP A 409 -0.27 -27.84 -6.69
C ASP A 409 -0.72 -26.38 -6.86
N LEU A 410 -0.02 -25.45 -6.20
CA LEU A 410 -0.40 -24.03 -6.15
C LEU A 410 -0.56 -23.39 -7.53
N GLN A 411 0.23 -23.79 -8.51
CA GLN A 411 0.13 -23.27 -9.86
C GLN A 411 -1.20 -23.65 -10.53
N GLU A 412 -1.73 -24.84 -10.27
CA GLU A 412 -3.06 -25.21 -10.77
C GLU A 412 -4.14 -24.37 -10.08
N TYR A 413 -4.03 -24.14 -8.76
CA TYR A 413 -4.96 -23.25 -8.03
C TYR A 413 -4.85 -21.77 -8.43
N ALA A 414 -3.70 -21.33 -8.93
CA ALA A 414 -3.48 -19.97 -9.43
C ALA A 414 -3.91 -19.78 -10.89
N THR A 415 -4.01 -20.86 -11.66
CA THR A 415 -4.38 -20.80 -13.08
C THR A 415 -5.89 -20.60 -13.21
N THR A 416 -6.29 -19.46 -13.76
CA THR A 416 -7.70 -19.11 -14.02
C THR A 416 -8.42 -20.25 -14.71
N ASP A 417 -9.60 -20.60 -14.21
CA ASP A 417 -10.51 -21.62 -14.76
C ASP A 417 -10.03 -23.08 -14.78
N SER A 418 -8.87 -23.39 -14.19
CA SER A 418 -8.45 -24.77 -13.97
C SER A 418 -9.46 -25.54 -13.10
N PRO A 419 -9.51 -26.88 -13.16
CA PRO A 419 -10.39 -27.67 -12.29
C PRO A 419 -10.16 -27.39 -10.80
N LYS A 420 -8.90 -27.24 -10.37
CA LYS A 420 -8.54 -26.95 -8.97
C LYS A 420 -8.88 -25.52 -8.57
N TYR A 421 -8.67 -24.55 -9.47
CA TYR A 421 -9.12 -23.17 -9.26
C TYR A 421 -10.63 -23.13 -9.00
N LYS A 422 -11.43 -23.77 -9.85
CA LYS A 422 -12.89 -23.81 -9.74
C LYS A 422 -13.33 -24.48 -8.44
N ALA A 423 -12.72 -25.61 -8.07
CA ALA A 423 -13.00 -26.29 -6.81
C ALA A 423 -12.68 -25.42 -5.59
N MET A 424 -11.57 -24.67 -5.62
CA MET A 424 -11.21 -23.74 -4.55
C MET A 424 -12.20 -22.58 -4.46
N VAL A 425 -12.54 -21.93 -5.58
CA VAL A 425 -13.50 -20.81 -5.59
C VAL A 425 -14.87 -21.27 -5.08
N GLU A 426 -15.31 -22.47 -5.46
CA GLU A 426 -16.56 -23.05 -4.98
C GLU A 426 -16.53 -23.34 -3.48
N SER A 427 -15.44 -23.92 -2.96
CA SER A 427 -15.28 -24.13 -1.52
C SER A 427 -15.27 -22.82 -0.73
N ILE A 428 -14.66 -21.75 -1.28
CA ILE A 428 -14.72 -20.41 -0.67
C ILE A 428 -16.14 -19.86 -0.69
N ARG A 429 -16.86 -20.01 -1.81
CA ARG A 429 -18.27 -19.59 -1.94
C ARG A 429 -19.14 -20.22 -0.87
N GLU A 430 -19.00 -21.54 -0.66
CA GLU A 430 -19.71 -22.30 0.36
C GLU A 430 -19.34 -21.84 1.79
N GLU A 431 -18.05 -21.72 2.11
CA GLU A 431 -17.57 -21.27 3.42
C GLU A 431 -18.10 -19.88 3.80
N LEU A 432 -18.27 -19.00 2.80
CA LEU A 432 -18.78 -17.65 2.99
C LEU A 432 -20.30 -17.52 2.89
N GLY A 433 -21.03 -18.59 2.52
CA GLY A 433 -22.48 -18.58 2.37
C GLY A 433 -22.99 -17.73 1.20
N LEU A 434 -22.21 -17.59 0.14
CA LEU A 434 -22.52 -16.74 -1.01
C LEU A 434 -23.39 -17.45 -2.05
N THR A 435 -24.24 -16.70 -2.77
CA THR A 435 -24.98 -17.25 -3.91
C THR A 435 -24.05 -17.55 -5.08
N SER A 436 -23.14 -16.65 -5.42
CA SER A 436 -22.02 -16.95 -6.34
C SER A 436 -20.80 -16.09 -6.04
N LEU A 437 -19.62 -16.60 -6.41
CA LEU A 437 -18.34 -15.94 -6.24
C LEU A 437 -17.56 -16.01 -7.55
N LYS A 438 -17.04 -14.88 -8.03
CA LYS A 438 -16.08 -14.82 -9.13
C LYS A 438 -14.94 -13.87 -8.74
N PHE A 439 -13.71 -14.25 -9.08
CA PHE A 439 -12.55 -13.38 -8.98
C PHE A 439 -12.20 -12.84 -10.36
N ASN A 440 -11.61 -11.66 -10.43
CA ASN A 440 -11.06 -11.16 -11.68
C ASN A 440 -9.80 -11.95 -12.07
N SER A 441 -9.52 -12.02 -13.37
CA SER A 441 -8.37 -12.76 -13.87
C SER A 441 -7.09 -11.94 -13.83
N ILE A 442 -5.94 -12.62 -13.79
CA ILE A 442 -4.63 -11.95 -13.89
C ILE A 442 -4.52 -11.21 -15.22
N GLU A 443 -5.02 -11.81 -16.30
CA GLU A 443 -5.01 -11.25 -17.65
C GLU A 443 -5.76 -9.92 -17.70
N THR A 444 -6.94 -9.86 -17.09
CA THR A 444 -7.76 -8.64 -17.05
C THR A 444 -7.06 -7.53 -16.26
N ILE A 445 -6.43 -7.86 -15.14
CA ILE A 445 -5.74 -6.88 -14.30
C ILE A 445 -4.50 -6.34 -14.99
N VAL A 446 -3.67 -7.20 -15.56
CA VAL A 446 -2.49 -6.77 -16.32
C VAL A 446 -2.90 -5.90 -17.51
N LYS A 447 -3.95 -6.31 -18.24
CA LYS A 447 -4.53 -5.53 -19.34
C LYS A 447 -5.02 -4.16 -18.86
N SER A 448 -5.72 -4.11 -17.73
CA SER A 448 -6.28 -2.86 -17.17
C SER A 448 -5.19 -1.93 -16.62
N ILE A 449 -4.10 -2.47 -16.06
CA ILE A 449 -2.92 -1.69 -15.66
C ILE A 449 -2.24 -1.09 -16.90
N GLY A 450 -2.23 -1.81 -18.02
CA GLY A 450 -1.67 -1.31 -19.28
C GLY A 450 -0.15 -1.42 -19.40
N LEU A 451 0.50 -2.10 -18.45
CA LEU A 451 1.93 -2.42 -18.48
C LEU A 451 2.15 -3.86 -18.93
N PRO A 452 3.31 -4.18 -19.55
CA PRO A 452 3.69 -5.56 -19.82
C PRO A 452 3.66 -6.41 -18.54
N LYS A 453 3.22 -7.68 -18.62
CA LYS A 453 3.17 -8.58 -17.44
C LYS A 453 4.51 -8.66 -16.70
N CYS A 454 5.63 -8.68 -17.42
CA CYS A 454 6.96 -8.72 -16.81
C CYS A 454 7.30 -7.48 -15.97
N CYS A 455 6.63 -6.34 -16.23
CA CYS A 455 6.76 -5.08 -15.50
C CYS A 455 5.85 -4.97 -14.28
N VAL A 456 4.94 -5.95 -14.06
CA VAL A 456 3.94 -5.94 -13.00
C VAL A 456 4.19 -7.11 -12.06
N CYS A 457 4.31 -6.84 -10.76
CA CYS A 457 4.38 -7.91 -9.76
C CYS A 457 2.99 -8.52 -9.55
N THR A 458 2.87 -9.80 -9.91
CA THR A 458 1.69 -10.63 -9.68
C THR A 458 1.94 -11.74 -8.67
N HIS A 459 3.05 -11.67 -7.91
CA HIS A 459 3.49 -12.71 -6.97
C HIS A 459 2.36 -13.26 -6.10
N CYS A 460 1.54 -12.39 -5.51
CA CYS A 460 0.46 -12.82 -4.62
C CYS A 460 -0.60 -13.69 -5.31
N PHE A 461 -0.70 -13.62 -6.63
CA PHE A 461 -1.69 -14.31 -7.45
C PHE A 461 -1.12 -15.61 -8.04
N ASP A 462 0.03 -15.54 -8.73
CA ASP A 462 0.62 -16.65 -9.49
C ASP A 462 2.05 -17.03 -9.09
N GLY A 463 2.60 -16.38 -8.05
CA GLY A 463 3.97 -16.59 -7.59
C GLY A 463 5.03 -15.95 -8.48
N SER A 464 4.67 -15.28 -9.59
CA SER A 464 5.62 -14.68 -10.52
C SER A 464 6.26 -13.41 -9.95
N SER A 465 7.58 -13.45 -9.75
CA SER A 465 8.38 -12.30 -9.32
C SER A 465 9.88 -12.50 -9.59
N PHE A 466 10.63 -11.40 -9.64
CA PHE A 466 12.06 -11.37 -9.42
C PHE A 466 12.40 -11.37 -7.92
N ASP A 467 13.48 -12.05 -7.55
CA ASP A 467 13.95 -12.17 -6.16
C ASP A 467 14.96 -11.07 -5.75
#